data_AF-A0A6P2D306-F1
#
_entry.id   AF-A0A6P2D306-F1
#
_cell.length_a   1.000
_cell.length_b   1.000
_cell.length_c   1.000
_cell.angle_alpha   90.00
_cell.angle_beta   90.00
_cell.angle_gamma   90.00
#
_symmetry.space_group_name_H-M   'P 1'
#
loop_
_entity.id
_entity.type
_entity.pdbx_description
1 polymer ?
#
loop_
_entity_poly.entity_id
_entity_poly.type
_entity_poly.pdbx_seq_one_letter_code
_entity_poly.pdbx_strand_id
1 'polypeptide(L)' 'MLVVWDGGPAHEGPVIRAFLRRNTRMHLGRLPPDALERNPVELVIRGLKYAQRSDFVSGTRPSERPDPRPAHPIEV' A
#
# COMPACT_ATOMS: atom_id res chain seq x y z
N MET A 1 14.35 8.49 -13.17
CA MET A 1 13.89 7.54 -12.12
C MET A 1 12.91 6.58 -12.76
N LEU A 2 13.09 5.26 -12.58
CA LEU A 2 12.17 4.24 -13.11
C LEU A 2 11.14 3.87 -12.05
N VAL A 3 9.87 3.88 -12.41
CA VAL A 3 8.76 3.36 -11.61
C VAL A 3 8.22 2.14 -12.33
N VAL A 4 8.31 0.98 -11.67
CA VAL A 4 7.75 -0.28 -12.15
C VAL A 4 6.38 -0.47 -11.52
N TRP A 5 5.39 -0.86 -12.31
CA TRP A 5 4.00 -1.02 -11.87
C TRP A 5 3.27 -2.08 -12.71
N ASP A 6 2.19 -2.60 -12.15
CA ASP A 6 1.33 -3.66 -12.69
C ASP A 6 0.23 -3.15 -13.64
N GLY A 7 0.01 -1.83 -13.69
CA GLY A 7 -1.07 -1.22 -14.44
C GLY A 7 -2.46 -1.44 -13.81
N GLY A 8 -2.54 -1.59 -12.49
CA GLY A 8 -3.81 -1.65 -11.77
C GLY A 8 -4.65 -0.36 -11.93
N PRO A 9 -6.00 -0.43 -11.91
CA PRO A 9 -6.87 0.70 -12.22
C PRO A 9 -6.65 1.94 -11.34
N ALA A 10 -6.27 1.74 -10.07
CA ALA A 10 -5.97 2.81 -9.12
C ALA A 10 -4.85 3.75 -9.62
N HIS A 11 -3.97 3.23 -10.47
CA HIS A 11 -2.82 3.96 -10.98
C HIS A 11 -3.10 4.68 -12.33
N GLU A 12 -4.28 4.50 -12.93
CA GLU A 12 -4.62 5.07 -14.25
C GLU A 12 -5.46 6.35 -14.18
N GLY A 13 -5.81 6.79 -12.98
CA GLY A 13 -6.69 7.94 -12.75
C GLY A 13 -6.10 9.30 -13.19
N PRO A 14 -6.97 10.32 -13.35
CA PRO A 14 -6.57 11.64 -13.83
C PRO A 14 -5.52 12.33 -12.93
N VAL A 15 -5.56 12.05 -11.62
CA VAL A 15 -4.59 12.57 -10.63
C VAL A 15 -3.18 12.05 -10.93
N ILE A 16 -3.04 10.74 -11.13
CA ILE A 16 -1.74 10.12 -11.45
C ILE A 16 -1.22 10.62 -12.80
N ARG A 17 -2.09 10.70 -13.82
CA ARG A 17 -1.71 11.24 -15.14
C ARG A 17 -1.22 12.69 -15.05
N ALA A 18 -1.89 13.53 -14.25
CA ALA A 18 -1.47 14.91 -14.04
C ALA A 18 -0.12 15.02 -13.32
N PHE A 19 0.10 14.17 -12.31
CA PHE A 19 1.38 14.07 -11.62
C PHE A 19 2.51 13.69 -12.58
N LEU A 20 2.32 12.65 -13.40
CA LEU A 20 3.35 12.20 -14.35
C LEU A 20 3.69 13.24 -15.41
N ARG A 21 2.68 13.99 -15.92
CA ARG A 21 2.93 15.09 -16.86
C ARG A 21 3.82 16.19 -16.27
N ARG A 22 3.72 16.46 -14.98
CA ARG A 22 4.55 17.46 -14.28
C ARG A 22 5.95 16.95 -13.97
N ASN A 23 6.14 15.63 -13.90
CA ASN A 23 7.36 15.00 -13.44
C ASN A 23 8.05 14.20 -14.56
N THR A 24 8.60 14.91 -15.54
CA THR A 24 9.17 14.33 -16.77
C THR A 24 10.42 13.47 -16.59
N ARG A 25 11.04 13.51 -15.40
CA ARG A 25 12.20 12.64 -15.04
C ARG A 25 11.78 11.23 -14.59
N MET A 26 10.48 10.97 -14.46
CA MET A 26 9.95 9.64 -14.15
C MET A 26 9.63 8.88 -15.42
N HIS A 27 10.17 7.67 -15.52
CA HIS A 27 9.87 6.72 -16.58
C HIS A 27 9.02 5.60 -16.00
N LEU A 28 7.93 5.24 -16.69
CA LEU A 28 7.05 4.16 -16.29
C LEU A 28 7.40 2.87 -17.04
N GLY A 29 7.78 1.82 -16.29
CA GLY A 29 7.94 0.47 -16.82
C GLY A 29 6.74 -0.37 -16.44
N ARG A 30 5.84 -0.65 -17.40
CA ARG A 30 4.68 -1.52 -17.16
C ARG A 30 5.09 -2.99 -17.22
N LEU A 31 4.72 -3.76 -16.20
CA LEU A 31 4.87 -5.21 -16.24
C LEU A 31 3.80 -5.84 -17.16
N PRO A 32 4.10 -6.97 -17.82
CA PRO A 32 3.07 -7.73 -18.53
C PRO A 32 1.94 -8.14 -17.57
N PRO A 33 0.72 -8.34 -18.09
CA PRO A 33 -0.33 -9.04 -17.36
C PRO A 33 0.19 -10.37 -16.80
N ASP A 34 -0.26 -10.73 -15.61
CA ASP A 34 0.07 -12.00 -14.93
C ASP A 34 1.56 -12.20 -14.58
N ALA A 35 2.38 -11.15 -14.64
CA ALA A 35 3.80 -11.19 -14.31
C ALA A 35 4.10 -10.89 -12.84
N LEU A 36 3.31 -11.42 -11.92
CA LEU A 36 3.44 -11.18 -10.47
C LEU A 36 4.86 -11.51 -9.97
N GLU A 37 5.40 -12.66 -10.38
CA GLU A 37 6.76 -13.12 -10.01
C GLU A 37 7.88 -12.17 -10.49
N ARG A 38 7.60 -11.28 -11.45
CA ARG A 38 8.57 -10.30 -11.95
C ARG A 38 8.48 -8.97 -11.20
N ASN A 39 7.47 -8.78 -10.35
CA ASN A 39 7.32 -7.57 -9.57
C ASN A 39 8.19 -7.64 -8.31
N PRO A 40 9.22 -6.79 -8.16
CA PRO A 40 10.11 -6.84 -7.01
C PRO A 40 9.40 -6.62 -5.67
N VAL A 41 8.22 -5.99 -5.67
CA VAL A 41 7.42 -5.80 -4.45
C VAL A 41 6.96 -7.14 -3.86
N GLU A 42 6.78 -8.18 -4.68
CA GLU A 42 6.30 -9.48 -4.22
C GLU A 42 7.30 -10.18 -3.31
N LEU A 43 8.61 -9.96 -3.52
CA LEU A 43 9.63 -10.46 -2.61
C LEU A 43 9.48 -9.83 -1.21
N VAL A 44 9.24 -8.51 -1.17
CA VAL A 44 9.03 -7.78 0.09
C VAL A 44 7.74 -8.24 0.77
N ILE A 45 6.65 -8.35 0.01
CA ILE A 45 5.35 -8.81 0.51
C ILE A 45 5.43 -10.24 1.04
N ARG A 46 6.09 -11.16 0.33
CA ARG A 46 6.31 -12.54 0.81
C ARG A 46 7.11 -12.56 2.09
N GLY A 47 8.16 -11.73 2.18
CA GLY A 47 8.90 -11.52 3.43
C GLY A 47 8.00 -11.07 4.57
N LEU A 48 7.12 -10.08 4.36
CA LEU A 48 6.19 -9.61 5.39
C LEU A 48 5.10 -10.63 5.77
N LYS A 49 4.62 -11.40 4.79
CA LYS A 49 3.54 -12.39 5.00
C LYS A 49 4.04 -13.64 5.71
N TYR A 50 5.23 -14.12 5.36
CA TYR A 50 5.69 -15.47 5.72
C TYR A 50 6.97 -15.49 6.56
N ALA A 51 7.78 -14.44 6.53
CA ALA A 51 8.86 -14.31 7.49
C ALA A 51 8.32 -13.59 8.72
N GLN A 52 8.44 -14.21 9.90
CA GLN A 52 8.43 -13.45 11.15
C GLN A 52 9.71 -12.60 11.17
N ARG A 53 9.63 -11.44 10.52
CA ARG A 53 10.63 -10.40 10.67
C ARG A 53 10.69 -10.05 12.15
N SER A 54 11.87 -10.15 12.76
CA SER A 54 12.06 -9.84 14.19
C SER A 54 11.72 -8.39 14.53
N ASP A 55 11.65 -7.52 13.52
CA ASP A 55 11.23 -6.12 13.57
C ASP A 55 9.74 -5.91 13.20
N PHE A 56 8.99 -6.96 12.87
CA PHE A 56 7.58 -6.86 12.52
C PHE A 56 6.71 -6.79 13.79
N VAL A 57 6.33 -5.56 14.15
CA VAL A 57 5.29 -5.34 15.16
C VAL A 57 3.94 -5.59 14.51
N SER A 58 3.32 -6.75 14.80
CA SER A 58 1.88 -6.91 14.54
C SER A 58 1.16 -5.79 15.29
N GLY A 59 0.53 -4.87 14.55
CA GLY A 59 -0.35 -3.88 15.16
C GLY A 59 -1.39 -4.59 16.02
N THR A 60 -1.70 -4.01 17.18
CA THR A 60 -2.79 -4.47 18.05
C THR A 60 -4.04 -4.68 17.22
N ARG A 61 -4.69 -5.82 17.40
CA ARG A 61 -5.90 -6.15 16.64
C ARG A 61 -6.94 -5.05 16.89
N PRO A 62 -7.83 -4.74 15.94
CA PRO A 62 -8.91 -3.78 16.17
C PRO A 62 -9.74 -4.06 17.44
N SER A 63 -9.75 -5.31 17.94
CA SER A 63 -10.39 -5.71 19.19
C SER A 63 -9.71 -5.20 20.47
N GLU A 64 -8.49 -4.66 20.38
CA GLU A 64 -7.71 -4.14 21.52
C GLU A 64 -7.67 -2.60 21.54
N ARG A 65 -8.36 -1.95 20.60
CA ARG A 65 -8.51 -0.49 20.62
C ARG A 65 -9.51 -0.13 21.72
N PRO A 66 -9.16 0.73 22.70
CA PRO A 66 -10.12 1.17 23.71
C PRO A 66 -11.35 1.78 23.02
N ASP A 67 -12.54 1.41 23.48
CA ASP A 67 -13.81 1.95 23.00
C ASP A 67 -13.79 3.48 23.16
N PRO A 68 -13.96 4.26 22.08
CA PRO A 68 -13.92 5.72 22.14
C PRO A 68 -15.16 6.35 22.79
N ARG A 69 -16.12 5.56 23.29
CA ARG A 69 -17.28 6.11 24.01
C ARG A 69 -16.82 6.85 25.27
N PRO A 70 -17.22 8.12 25.46
CA PRO A 70 -16.92 8.85 26.69
C PRO A 70 -17.59 8.16 27.88
N ALA A 71 -16.87 8.07 29.00
CA ALA A 71 -17.27 7.35 30.21
C ALA A 71 -18.41 7.99 31.01
N HIS A 72 -19.13 8.96 30.45
CA HIS A 72 -20.12 9.73 31.19
C HIS A 72 -21.47 9.75 30.47
N PRO A 73 -22.58 9.40 31.14
CA PRO A 73 -23.92 9.56 30.58
C PRO A 73 -24.16 11.05 30.29
N ILE A 74 -24.73 11.35 29.13
CA ILE A 74 -25.37 12.65 28.90
C ILE A 74 -26.65 12.62 29.73
N GLU A 75 -26.68 13.36 30.83
CA GLU A 75 -27.93 13.66 31.54
C GLU A 75 -28.83 14.46 30.59
N VAL A 76 -30.08 14.01 30.45
CA VAL A 76 -31.15 14.62 29.64
C VAL A 76 -31.92 15.61 30.50
#